data_AF-A0A6G0UGL7-F1
#
_entry.id   AF-A0A6G0UGL7-F1
#
_cell.length_a   1.000
_cell.length_b   1.000
_cell.length_c   1.000
_cell.angle_alpha   90.00
_cell.angle_beta   90.00
_cell.angle_gamma   90.00
#
_symmetry.space_group_name_H-M   'P 1'
#
loop_
_entity.id
_entity.type
_entity.pdbx_description
1 polymer ?
#
loop_
_entity_poly.entity_id
_entity_poly.type
_entity_poly.pdbx_seq_one_letter_code
_entity_poly.pdbx_strand_id
1 'polypeptide(L)'
;MRDQPFKDPNCINNEKSYTNIVPRGYLRFCETRNPRSTQNLTALVLGNSHCLAVGPIINQDKRFSTVVRVSGDTCHFPSRAKREFCNDMITMDFEILEKLKPDIVFLFFAYVGKMIETPKTKITAKDPRFLYLNNTIAKMSKYTKAIIINDIDIRFPYSVTKVFLRRKRKGLETDSLKETGTIEKVSKEPEIRRCLDLLLQYCPICVIVRPRDAFCSNGICDPIDRKYNLPMFRDSGHVQGLGRRHYKPFIDKAISQALDIIGNSSHTDEH
;
A
#
# COMPACT_ATOMS: atom_id res chain seq x y z
N MET A 1 -2.59 -3.26 25.77
CA MET A 1 -1.34 -3.97 25.45
C MET A 1 -0.55 -3.08 24.52
N ARG A 2 0.70 -2.73 24.85
CA ARG A 2 1.58 -2.01 23.92
C ARG A 2 1.96 -2.98 22.81
N ASP A 3 1.67 -2.61 21.57
CA ASP A 3 1.99 -3.41 20.38
C ASP A 3 3.49 -3.69 20.36
N GLN A 4 3.89 -4.93 20.67
CA GLN A 4 5.25 -5.33 20.32
C GLN A 4 5.35 -5.33 18.78
N PRO A 5 6.32 -4.60 18.21
CA PRO A 5 6.45 -4.53 16.76
C PRO A 5 6.72 -5.93 16.22
N PHE A 6 6.01 -6.28 15.13
CA PHE A 6 6.33 -7.43 14.31
C PHE A 6 7.80 -7.29 13.88
N LYS A 7 8.72 -8.02 14.52
CA LYS A 7 10.11 -8.09 14.09
C LYS A 7 10.13 -8.92 12.83
N ASP A 8 10.30 -8.26 11.69
CA ASP A 8 10.65 -8.95 10.46
C ASP A 8 12.08 -9.50 10.68
N PRO A 9 12.28 -10.83 10.74
CA PRO A 9 13.58 -11.41 11.11
C PRO A 9 14.67 -11.14 10.07
N ASN A 10 14.28 -10.76 8.85
CA ASN A 10 15.20 -10.38 7.78
C ASN A 10 15.49 -8.87 7.74
N CYS A 11 14.93 -8.13 8.69
CA CYS A 11 15.11 -6.70 8.79
C CYS A 11 16.49 -6.38 9.35
N ILE A 12 17.37 -5.87 8.51
CA ILE A 12 18.55 -5.18 9.00
C ILE A 12 18.05 -3.81 9.44
N ASN A 13 17.90 -3.63 10.75
CA ASN A 13 17.74 -2.30 11.35
C ASN A 13 19.07 -1.57 11.19
N ASN A 14 19.36 -1.15 9.97
CA ASN A 14 20.55 -0.40 9.63
C ASN A 14 20.28 1.06 10.00
N GLU A 15 20.05 1.30 11.30
CA GLU A 15 19.82 2.64 11.83
C GLU A 15 20.96 3.55 11.34
N LYS A 16 22.21 3.08 11.37
CA LYS A 16 23.39 3.89 11.02
C LYS A 16 23.46 4.43 9.57
N SER A 17 22.85 3.80 8.57
CA SER A 17 22.98 4.24 7.15
C SER A 17 22.02 5.37 6.76
N TYR A 18 20.93 5.53 7.52
CA TYR A 18 19.89 6.55 7.31
C TYR A 18 19.47 7.28 8.60
N THR A 19 20.13 7.06 9.75
CA THR A 19 19.83 7.70 11.05
C THR A 19 19.87 9.21 11.03
N ASN A 20 20.65 9.80 10.13
CA ASN A 20 20.73 11.26 10.03
C ASN A 20 19.51 11.86 9.31
N ILE A 21 18.71 11.01 8.65
CA ILE A 21 17.51 11.39 7.89
C ILE A 21 16.23 11.00 8.66
N VAL A 22 16.30 10.03 9.58
CA VAL A 22 15.13 9.46 10.26
C VAL A 22 15.17 9.71 11.78
N PRO A 23 14.36 10.63 12.33
CA PRO A 23 14.27 10.87 13.76
C PRO A 23 13.80 9.63 14.52
N ARG A 24 14.49 9.30 15.62
CA ARG A 24 14.15 8.15 16.49
C ARG A 24 12.68 8.21 16.94
N GLY A 25 11.95 7.11 16.76
CA GLY A 25 10.59 6.92 17.29
C GLY A 25 9.44 7.25 16.34
N TYR A 26 9.72 7.82 15.17
CA TYR A 26 8.68 8.29 14.24
C TYR A 26 8.44 7.38 13.04
N LEU A 27 9.41 6.49 12.77
CA LEU A 27 9.44 5.66 11.57
C LEU A 27 9.94 4.26 11.92
N ARG A 28 9.28 3.24 11.37
CA ARG A 28 9.82 1.89 11.27
C ARG A 28 10.54 1.78 9.94
N PHE A 29 11.86 1.80 10.00
CA PHE A 29 12.75 1.58 8.89
C PHE A 29 13.10 0.09 8.81
N CYS A 30 13.19 -0.45 7.59
CA CYS A 30 13.63 -1.81 7.38
C CYS A 30 14.34 -1.96 6.03
N GLU A 31 15.61 -2.33 6.05
CA GLU A 31 16.35 -2.71 4.84
C GLU A 31 16.44 -4.23 4.79
N THR A 32 16.01 -4.83 3.68
CA THR A 32 16.17 -6.25 3.39
C THR A 32 17.07 -6.39 2.18
N ARG A 33 18.15 -7.16 2.32
CA ARG A 33 19.02 -7.56 1.20
C ARG A 33 18.74 -9.00 0.84
N ASN A 34 18.45 -9.27 -0.42
CA ASN A 34 18.12 -10.61 -0.90
C ASN A 34 19.32 -11.19 -1.68
N PRO A 35 20.19 -11.99 -1.04
CA PRO A 35 21.36 -12.57 -1.71
C PRO A 35 20.98 -13.58 -2.79
N ARG A 36 19.72 -14.04 -2.82
CA ARG A 36 19.18 -14.95 -3.84
C ARG A 36 18.35 -14.22 -4.90
N SER A 37 18.53 -12.91 -5.01
CA SER A 37 17.83 -12.14 -6.03
C SER A 37 18.23 -12.60 -7.43
N THR A 38 17.23 -12.66 -8.30
CA THR A 38 17.34 -13.01 -9.72
C THR A 38 17.59 -11.79 -10.60
N GLN A 39 17.36 -10.59 -10.06
CA GLN A 39 17.58 -9.31 -10.73
C GLN A 39 18.21 -8.31 -9.76
N ASN A 40 18.87 -7.28 -10.26
CA ASN A 40 19.48 -6.25 -9.43
C ASN A 40 18.55 -5.05 -9.26
N LEU A 41 17.28 -5.28 -8.91
CA LEU A 41 16.32 -4.20 -8.69
C LEU A 41 16.30 -3.74 -7.24
N THR A 42 16.06 -2.46 -7.08
CA THR A 42 15.88 -1.81 -5.79
C THR A 42 14.44 -1.34 -5.63
N ALA A 43 13.85 -1.61 -4.46
CA ALA A 43 12.50 -1.18 -4.13
C ALA A 43 12.48 -0.28 -2.89
N LEU A 44 11.64 0.75 -2.93
CA LEU A 44 11.28 1.56 -1.77
C LEU A 44 9.80 1.40 -1.47
N VAL A 45 9.45 0.97 -0.26
CA VAL A 45 8.08 0.75 0.19
C VAL A 45 7.72 1.80 1.21
N LEU A 46 6.87 2.75 0.83
CA LEU A 46 6.39 3.87 1.65
C LEU A 46 4.93 3.63 2.06
N GLY A 47 4.55 4.12 3.24
CA GLY A 47 3.15 4.10 3.66
C GLY A 47 2.94 3.89 5.16
N ASN A 48 1.68 3.82 5.58
CA ASN A 48 1.35 3.71 7.00
C ASN A 48 1.37 2.27 7.51
N SER A 49 0.63 1.95 8.58
CA SER A 49 0.52 0.59 9.11
C SER A 49 0.09 -0.47 8.07
N HIS A 50 -0.50 -0.07 6.94
CA HIS A 50 -0.80 -0.95 5.81
C HIS A 50 0.45 -1.35 5.01
N CYS A 51 1.45 -0.46 4.89
CA CYS A 51 2.77 -0.80 4.36
C CYS A 51 3.44 -1.90 5.20
N LEU A 52 3.29 -1.89 6.53
CA LEU A 52 3.77 -2.98 7.38
C LEU A 52 3.02 -4.30 7.15
N ALA A 53 1.73 -4.21 6.82
CA ALA A 53 0.89 -5.37 6.55
C ALA A 53 1.28 -6.06 5.23
N VAL A 54 1.57 -5.29 4.18
CA VAL A 54 1.85 -5.78 2.82
C VAL A 54 3.35 -5.96 2.54
N GLY A 55 4.20 -5.12 3.15
CA GLY A 55 5.65 -5.06 2.89
C GLY A 55 6.40 -6.39 2.96
N PRO A 56 6.06 -7.35 3.84
CA PRO A 56 6.70 -8.67 3.82
C PRO A 56 6.57 -9.43 2.49
N ILE A 57 5.53 -9.18 1.69
CA ILE A 57 5.39 -9.76 0.34
C ILE A 57 6.51 -9.25 -0.58
N ILE A 58 6.82 -7.95 -0.50
CA ILE A 58 7.84 -7.30 -1.31
C ILE A 58 9.24 -7.69 -0.84
N ASN A 59 9.49 -7.69 0.48
CA ASN A 59 10.77 -8.06 1.08
C ASN A 59 11.24 -9.47 0.68
N GLN A 60 10.29 -10.38 0.39
CA GLN A 60 10.57 -11.77 0.03
C GLN A 60 10.60 -12.00 -1.49
N ASP A 61 10.31 -10.97 -2.29
CA ASP A 61 10.29 -11.12 -3.73
C ASP A 61 11.72 -11.23 -4.28
N LYS A 62 11.96 -12.25 -5.11
CA LYS A 62 13.28 -12.56 -5.64
C LYS A 62 13.70 -11.65 -6.79
N ARG A 63 12.86 -10.72 -7.23
CA ARG A 63 13.26 -9.71 -8.23
C ARG A 63 14.05 -8.57 -7.62
N PHE A 64 13.89 -8.30 -6.33
CA PHE A 64 14.58 -7.19 -5.66
C PHE A 64 15.83 -7.68 -4.94
N SER A 65 16.99 -7.13 -5.29
CA SER A 65 18.23 -7.33 -4.55
C SER A 65 18.22 -6.56 -3.23
N THR A 66 17.52 -5.41 -3.21
CA THR A 66 17.34 -4.57 -2.01
C THR A 66 15.91 -4.07 -1.92
N VAL A 67 15.31 -4.20 -0.75
CA VAL A 67 14.02 -3.59 -0.41
C VAL A 67 14.20 -2.71 0.83
N VAL A 68 13.92 -1.43 0.69
CA VAL A 68 13.88 -0.46 1.79
C VAL A 68 12.42 -0.17 2.10
N ARG A 69 11.99 -0.37 3.34
CA ARG A 69 10.65 -0.05 3.81
C ARG A 69 10.72 1.07 4.84
N VAL A 70 9.91 2.09 4.61
CA VAL A 70 9.75 3.25 5.50
C VAL A 70 8.28 3.35 5.84
N SER A 71 7.94 3.27 7.12
CA SER A 71 6.54 3.28 7.55
C SER A 71 6.31 4.01 8.86
N GLY A 72 5.18 4.70 8.97
CA GLY A 72 4.80 5.52 10.12
C GLY A 72 3.34 5.31 10.49
N ASP A 73 3.00 5.45 11.78
CA ASP A 73 1.71 4.98 12.30
C ASP A 73 0.49 5.78 11.80
N THR A 74 0.65 7.03 11.38
CA THR A 74 -0.50 7.92 11.05
C THR A 74 -0.34 8.82 9.83
N CYS A 75 0.88 9.10 9.40
CA CYS A 75 1.17 10.09 8.37
C CYS A 75 2.05 9.50 7.29
N HIS A 76 1.52 9.32 6.08
CA HIS A 76 2.26 9.00 4.87
C HIS A 76 1.55 9.60 3.68
N PHE A 77 2.30 9.89 2.62
CA PHE A 77 1.74 10.44 1.38
C PHE A 77 0.56 9.58 0.86
N PRO A 78 -0.55 10.18 0.35
CA PRO A 78 -0.92 11.59 0.20
C PRO A 78 -1.76 12.15 1.36
N SER A 79 -1.68 11.56 2.56
CA SER A 79 -2.47 12.06 3.70
C SER A 79 -1.92 13.39 4.20
N ARG A 80 -2.61 14.49 3.85
CA ARG A 80 -2.39 15.80 4.46
C ARG A 80 -3.20 15.89 5.75
N ALA A 81 -2.70 15.30 6.84
CA ALA A 81 -3.23 15.68 8.15
C ALA A 81 -2.69 17.06 8.53
N LYS A 82 -3.46 17.89 9.24
CA LYS A 82 -3.02 19.20 9.77
C LYS A 82 -1.95 19.09 10.87
N ARG A 83 -1.21 17.99 10.91
CA ARG A 83 -0.20 17.71 11.94
C ARG A 83 1.16 17.96 11.30
N GLU A 84 1.96 18.84 11.91
CA GLU A 84 3.32 19.18 11.46
C GLU A 84 4.15 17.92 11.18
N PHE A 85 4.00 16.92 12.05
CA PHE A 85 4.59 15.60 11.89
C PHE A 85 4.35 14.93 10.51
N CYS A 86 3.20 15.15 9.86
CA CYS A 86 2.95 14.57 8.54
C CYS A 86 3.78 15.23 7.43
N ASN A 87 4.08 16.53 7.54
CA ASN A 87 4.89 17.22 6.54
C ASN A 87 6.35 16.78 6.64
N ASP A 88 6.86 16.61 7.86
CA ASP A 88 8.23 16.12 8.09
C ASP A 88 8.41 14.72 7.48
N MET A 89 7.41 13.86 7.64
CA MET A 89 7.38 12.53 7.03
C MET A 89 7.46 12.56 5.51
N ILE A 90 6.68 13.44 4.87
CA ILE A 90 6.72 13.59 3.41
C ILE A 90 8.10 14.13 2.96
N THR A 91 8.68 15.07 3.69
CA THR A 91 10.03 15.58 3.39
C THR A 91 11.06 14.46 3.47
N MET A 92 11.02 13.65 4.53
CA MET A 92 11.90 12.49 4.69
C MET A 92 11.70 11.44 3.58
N ASP A 93 10.45 11.17 3.18
CA ASP A 93 10.17 10.25 2.06
C ASP A 93 10.88 10.71 0.79
N PHE A 94 10.91 12.01 0.50
CA PHE A 94 11.63 12.57 -0.64
C PHE A 94 13.14 12.52 -0.50
N GLU A 95 13.70 12.81 0.68
CA GLU A 95 15.15 12.71 0.91
C GLU A 95 15.65 11.27 0.74
N ILE A 96 14.89 10.29 1.25
CA ILE A 96 15.20 8.87 1.07
C ILE A 96 15.09 8.50 -0.41
N LEU A 97 14.05 8.95 -1.09
CA LEU A 97 13.84 8.68 -2.51
C LEU A 97 14.99 9.25 -3.37
N GLU A 98 15.41 10.49 -3.11
CA GLU A 98 16.51 11.15 -3.81
C GLU A 98 17.86 10.46 -3.58
N LYS A 99 18.11 9.98 -2.36
CA LYS A 99 19.35 9.27 -2.01
C LYS A 99 19.37 7.84 -2.55
N LEU A 100 18.24 7.13 -2.48
CA LEU A 100 18.16 5.72 -2.85
C LEU A 100 17.98 5.51 -4.35
N LYS A 101 17.28 6.42 -5.03
CA LYS A 101 16.88 6.32 -6.45
C LYS A 101 16.37 4.93 -6.84
N PRO A 102 15.32 4.41 -6.14
CA PRO A 102 14.86 3.05 -6.32
C PRO A 102 14.30 2.82 -7.73
N ASP A 103 14.46 1.61 -8.27
CA ASP A 103 13.83 1.23 -9.54
C ASP A 103 12.31 1.29 -9.44
N ILE A 104 11.75 0.82 -8.32
CA ILE A 104 10.30 0.80 -8.07
C ILE A 104 9.98 1.39 -6.68
N VAL A 105 9.05 2.34 -6.65
CA VAL A 105 8.43 2.83 -5.42
C VAL A 105 7.06 2.20 -5.23
N PHE A 106 6.82 1.62 -4.05
CA PHE A 106 5.51 1.15 -3.63
C PHE A 106 4.90 2.13 -2.63
N LEU A 107 3.67 2.57 -2.87
CA LEU A 107 2.92 3.43 -1.97
C LEU A 107 1.73 2.64 -1.39
N PHE A 108 1.87 2.10 -0.17
CA PHE A 108 0.86 1.30 0.55
C PHE A 108 0.32 2.02 1.77
N PHE A 109 -0.77 2.76 1.61
CA PHE A 109 -1.32 3.58 2.67
C PHE A 109 -2.84 3.47 2.73
N ALA A 110 -3.36 3.39 3.95
CA ALA A 110 -4.76 3.71 4.16
C ALA A 110 -4.98 5.21 3.98
N TYR A 111 -5.99 5.56 3.20
CA TYR A 111 -6.47 6.93 3.06
C TYR A 111 -7.13 7.39 4.37
N VAL A 112 -6.36 8.08 5.22
CA VAL A 112 -6.84 8.65 6.50
C VAL A 112 -7.02 10.16 6.35
N GLY A 113 -8.15 10.71 6.81
CA GLY A 113 -8.33 12.15 7.02
C GLY A 113 -9.13 12.93 5.95
N LYS A 114 -9.26 14.24 6.19
CA LYS A 114 -10.13 15.25 5.54
C LYS A 114 -9.87 15.52 4.04
N MET A 115 -9.39 14.56 3.25
CA MET A 115 -9.49 14.65 1.79
C MET A 115 -10.96 14.63 1.29
N ILE A 116 -11.91 14.47 2.22
CA ILE A 116 -13.29 14.06 1.95
C ILE A 116 -14.22 14.81 2.91
N GLU A 117 -14.26 16.14 2.79
CA GLU A 117 -15.25 16.97 3.50
C GLU A 117 -16.45 17.35 2.61
N THR A 118 -16.50 16.95 1.34
CA THR A 118 -17.74 17.06 0.54
C THR A 118 -17.70 16.10 -0.65
N PRO A 119 -18.77 15.31 -0.89
CA PRO A 119 -18.88 14.52 -2.10
C PRO A 119 -19.02 15.47 -3.30
N LYS A 120 -17.96 15.66 -4.08
CA LYS A 120 -18.07 16.27 -5.39
C LYS A 120 -18.31 15.17 -6.40
N THR A 121 -19.41 15.27 -7.14
CA THR A 121 -19.85 14.30 -8.16
C THR A 121 -18.88 14.16 -9.33
N LYS A 122 -17.96 15.11 -9.53
CA LYS A 122 -16.93 15.05 -10.58
C LYS A 122 -15.59 15.55 -10.05
N ILE A 123 -14.55 14.70 -10.14
CA ILE A 123 -13.15 15.10 -9.93
C ILE A 123 -12.56 15.42 -11.30
N THR A 124 -11.85 16.53 -11.39
CA THR A 124 -11.21 17.01 -12.63
C THR A 124 -9.75 17.35 -12.37
N ALA A 125 -8.99 17.63 -13.42
CA ALA A 125 -7.58 18.04 -13.32
C ALA A 125 -7.36 19.33 -12.50
N LYS A 126 -8.42 20.12 -12.24
CA LYS A 126 -8.37 21.32 -11.41
C LYS A 126 -8.73 21.08 -9.94
N ASP A 127 -9.09 19.85 -9.56
CA ASP A 127 -9.43 19.53 -8.16
C ASP A 127 -8.17 19.63 -7.29
N PRO A 128 -8.18 20.41 -6.19
CA PRO A 128 -7.00 20.56 -5.33
C PRO A 128 -6.42 19.25 -4.79
N ARG A 129 -7.28 18.24 -4.61
CA ARG A 129 -6.88 16.90 -4.15
C ARG A 129 -6.08 16.17 -5.23
N PHE A 130 -6.58 16.21 -6.46
CA PHE A 130 -5.87 15.67 -7.61
C PHE A 130 -4.56 16.42 -7.85
N LEU A 131 -4.57 17.76 -7.84
CA LEU A 131 -3.36 18.56 -8.03
C LEU A 131 -2.28 18.24 -6.99
N TYR A 132 -2.66 18.09 -5.72
CA TYR A 132 -1.72 17.69 -4.67
C TYR A 132 -1.12 16.29 -4.92
N LEU A 133 -1.96 15.31 -5.23
CA LEU A 133 -1.53 13.95 -5.55
C LEU A 133 -0.62 13.93 -6.79
N ASN A 134 -1.06 14.56 -7.89
CA ASN A 134 -0.34 14.62 -9.15
C ASN A 134 1.02 15.32 -9.03
N ASN A 135 1.07 16.49 -8.37
CA ASN A 135 2.33 17.23 -8.19
C ASN A 135 3.34 16.44 -7.36
N THR A 136 2.87 15.69 -6.36
CA THR A 136 3.75 14.87 -5.54
C THR A 136 4.26 13.67 -6.33
N ILE A 137 3.38 12.96 -7.05
CA ILE A 137 3.77 11.84 -7.91
C ILE A 137 4.74 12.30 -9.00
N ALA A 138 4.52 13.47 -9.61
CA ALA A 138 5.43 14.08 -10.57
C ALA A 138 6.80 14.48 -9.97
N LYS A 139 6.85 14.78 -8.67
CA LYS A 139 8.13 14.98 -7.97
C LYS A 139 8.82 13.64 -7.70
N MET A 140 8.08 12.62 -7.29
CA MET A 140 8.61 11.27 -7.05
C MET A 140 9.15 10.63 -8.33
N SER A 141 8.47 10.81 -9.46
CA SER A 141 8.85 10.25 -10.76
C SER A 141 10.21 10.73 -11.28
N LYS A 142 10.81 11.76 -10.68
CA LYS A 142 12.17 12.22 -11.01
C LYS A 142 13.26 11.30 -10.45
N TYR A 143 12.93 10.45 -9.49
CA TYR A 143 13.88 9.66 -8.72
C TYR A 143 13.61 8.17 -8.77
N THR A 144 12.62 7.73 -9.54
CA THR A 144 12.26 6.32 -9.69
C THR A 144 11.77 6.04 -11.10
N LYS A 145 11.89 4.77 -11.53
CA LYS A 145 11.51 4.35 -12.87
C LYS A 145 10.04 3.91 -12.96
N ALA A 146 9.47 3.41 -11.86
CA ALA A 146 8.07 3.05 -11.77
C ALA A 146 7.48 3.27 -10.37
N ILE A 147 6.18 3.54 -10.31
CA ILE A 147 5.45 3.78 -9.06
C ILE A 147 4.24 2.84 -9.00
N ILE A 148 4.20 1.97 -7.99
CA ILE A 148 3.06 1.10 -7.70
C ILE A 148 2.26 1.71 -6.56
N ILE A 149 0.99 2.04 -6.83
CA ILE A 149 0.09 2.70 -5.90
C ILE A 149 -0.98 1.71 -5.46
N ASN A 150 -1.13 1.55 -4.15
CA ASN A 150 -2.25 0.83 -3.57
C ASN A 150 -3.54 1.65 -3.70
N ASP A 151 -4.56 1.07 -4.32
CA ASP A 151 -5.92 1.60 -4.22
C ASP A 151 -6.42 1.52 -2.76
N ILE A 152 -7.64 1.96 -2.54
CA ILE A 152 -8.29 2.02 -1.24
C ILE A 152 -8.30 0.64 -0.58
N ASP A 153 -7.77 0.58 0.65
CA ASP A 153 -7.80 -0.61 1.47
C ASP A 153 -9.23 -1.01 1.83
N ILE A 154 -9.48 -2.33 1.81
CA ILE A 154 -10.74 -2.88 2.29
C ILE A 154 -10.83 -2.67 3.79
N ARG A 155 -11.95 -2.09 4.23
CA ARG A 155 -12.24 -1.89 5.66
C ARG A 155 -13.55 -2.50 6.04
N PHE A 156 -13.49 -3.36 7.06
CA PHE A 156 -14.65 -3.98 7.65
C PHE A 156 -15.19 -3.10 8.79
N PRO A 157 -16.52 -2.97 8.93
CA PRO A 157 -17.13 -2.20 10.03
C PRO A 157 -16.94 -2.85 11.41
N TYR A 158 -16.42 -4.08 11.45
CA TYR A 158 -16.16 -4.86 12.65
C TYR A 158 -14.78 -5.49 12.57
N SER A 159 -14.19 -5.83 13.73
CA SER A 159 -12.99 -6.66 13.76
C SER A 159 -13.28 -8.04 13.16
N VAL A 160 -12.27 -8.63 12.52
CA VAL A 160 -12.37 -9.96 11.90
C VAL A 160 -12.80 -11.02 12.90
N THR A 161 -12.28 -10.96 14.14
CA THR A 161 -12.70 -11.82 15.25
C THR A 161 -14.21 -11.73 15.50
N LYS A 162 -14.78 -10.52 15.48
CA LYS A 162 -16.23 -10.31 15.67
C LYS A 162 -17.04 -10.87 14.51
N VAL A 163 -16.55 -10.78 13.28
CA VAL A 163 -17.17 -11.41 12.09
C VAL A 163 -17.15 -12.93 12.23
N PHE A 164 -16.01 -13.50 12.58
CA PHE A 164 -15.81 -14.93 12.79
C PHE A 164 -16.74 -15.48 13.90
N LEU A 165 -16.79 -14.82 15.06
CA LEU A 165 -17.64 -15.22 16.17
C LEU A 165 -19.14 -15.16 15.81
N ARG A 166 -19.56 -14.16 15.02
CA ARG A 166 -20.96 -14.05 14.55
C ARG A 166 -21.34 -15.19 13.61
N ARG A 167 -20.46 -15.57 12.67
CA ARG A 167 -20.66 -16.74 11.80
C ARG A 167 -20.85 -18.01 12.62
N LYS A 168 -19.94 -18.27 13.56
CA LYS A 168 -20.00 -19.44 14.44
C LYS A 168 -21.29 -19.49 15.28
N ARG A 169 -21.73 -18.36 15.85
CA ARG A 169 -22.95 -18.30 16.67
C ARG A 169 -24.24 -18.55 15.89
N LYS A 170 -24.30 -18.16 14.63
CA LYS A 170 -25.49 -18.33 13.79
C LYS A 170 -25.57 -19.71 13.13
N GLY A 171 -24.61 -20.61 13.36
CA GLY A 171 -24.57 -21.91 12.68
C GLY A 171 -24.48 -21.79 11.16
N LEU A 172 -24.01 -20.64 10.66
CA LEU A 172 -23.93 -20.39 9.22
C LEU A 172 -22.78 -21.21 8.64
N GLU A 173 -23.12 -22.08 7.69
CA GLU A 173 -22.12 -22.74 6.85
C GLU A 173 -21.35 -21.69 6.04
N THR A 174 -20.16 -22.06 5.57
CA THR A 174 -19.20 -21.20 4.87
C THR A 174 -19.75 -20.47 3.64
N ASP A 175 -20.91 -20.89 3.11
CA ASP A 175 -21.47 -20.39 1.85
C ASP A 175 -22.61 -19.36 2.00
N SER A 176 -23.16 -19.13 3.20
CA SER A 176 -24.27 -18.17 3.38
C SER A 176 -23.76 -16.73 3.56
N LEU A 177 -23.27 -16.11 2.48
CA LEU A 177 -22.72 -14.74 2.49
C LEU A 177 -23.77 -13.64 2.57
N LYS A 178 -25.02 -13.90 2.20
CA LYS A 178 -26.03 -12.82 2.17
C LYS A 178 -26.36 -12.26 3.55
N GLU A 179 -26.15 -13.02 4.63
CA GLU A 179 -26.45 -12.57 6.00
C GLU A 179 -25.25 -12.06 6.81
N THR A 180 -24.02 -12.33 6.36
CA THR A 180 -22.79 -11.91 7.07
C THR A 180 -21.84 -11.10 6.21
N GLY A 181 -22.11 -10.98 4.90
CA GLY A 181 -21.46 -10.04 4.01
C GLY A 181 -21.62 -8.65 4.60
N THR A 182 -20.58 -8.19 5.29
CA THR A 182 -20.45 -6.79 5.65
C THR A 182 -20.44 -6.04 4.33
N ILE A 183 -21.60 -5.51 3.95
CA ILE A 183 -21.72 -4.43 2.99
C ILE A 183 -20.72 -3.40 3.47
N GLU A 184 -19.70 -3.25 2.66
CA GLU A 184 -18.70 -2.22 2.76
C GLU A 184 -19.45 -0.90 3.02
N LYS A 185 -19.40 -0.35 4.23
CA LYS A 185 -19.84 1.03 4.45
C LYS A 185 -18.72 1.94 3.95
N VAL A 186 -18.37 1.86 2.67
CA VAL A 186 -17.40 2.76 2.05
C VAL A 186 -18.17 3.93 1.48
N SER A 187 -18.69 4.77 2.36
CA SER A 187 -19.42 5.97 1.95
C SER A 187 -18.53 7.01 1.22
N LYS A 188 -17.26 6.68 0.93
CA LYS A 188 -16.21 7.61 0.47
C LYS A 188 -15.26 7.03 -0.61
N GLU A 189 -15.50 5.80 -1.09
CA GLU A 189 -14.67 5.07 -2.10
C GLU A 189 -14.59 5.75 -3.49
N PRO A 190 -15.70 6.30 -4.03
CA PRO A 190 -15.73 6.71 -5.44
C PRO A 190 -14.77 7.87 -5.76
N GLU A 191 -14.49 8.73 -4.79
CA GLU A 191 -13.72 9.96 -5.03
C GLU A 191 -12.22 9.70 -5.09
N ILE A 192 -11.67 8.95 -4.13
CA ILE A 192 -10.26 8.57 -4.18
C ILE A 192 -10.01 7.72 -5.43
N ARG A 193 -10.91 6.78 -5.75
CA ARG A 193 -10.77 5.97 -6.96
C ARG A 193 -10.79 6.83 -8.22
N ARG A 194 -11.69 7.83 -8.32
CA ARG A 194 -11.68 8.80 -9.43
C ARG A 194 -10.40 9.63 -9.49
N CYS A 195 -9.82 10.04 -8.35
CA CYS A 195 -8.53 10.71 -8.33
C CYS A 195 -7.41 9.81 -8.87
N LEU A 196 -7.40 8.55 -8.49
CA LEU A 196 -6.41 7.57 -8.92
C LEU A 196 -6.56 7.20 -10.40
N ASP A 197 -7.79 6.99 -10.87
CA ASP A 197 -8.08 6.73 -12.27
C ASP A 197 -7.71 7.94 -13.15
N LEU A 198 -7.92 9.17 -12.64
CA LEU A 198 -7.44 10.38 -13.31
C LEU A 198 -5.90 10.45 -13.27
N LEU A 199 -5.25 10.12 -12.16
CA LEU A 199 -3.78 10.12 -12.04
C LEU A 199 -3.11 9.22 -13.06
N LEU A 200 -3.67 8.04 -13.34
CA LEU A 200 -3.14 7.14 -14.38
C LEU A 200 -3.05 7.78 -15.77
N GLN A 201 -3.89 8.78 -16.06
CA GLN A 201 -3.83 9.51 -17.34
C GLN A 201 -2.65 10.48 -17.41
N TYR A 202 -2.08 10.87 -16.27
CA TYR A 202 -1.00 11.86 -16.15
C TYR A 202 0.32 11.25 -15.66
N CYS A 203 0.33 9.98 -15.25
CA CYS A 203 1.50 9.28 -14.77
C CYS A 203 1.74 8.00 -15.59
N PRO A 204 2.51 8.04 -16.69
CA PRO A 204 2.76 6.88 -17.54
C PRO A 204 3.58 5.79 -16.84
N ILE A 205 4.29 6.13 -15.76
CA ILE A 205 5.08 5.18 -14.96
C ILE A 205 4.32 4.59 -13.78
N CYS A 206 3.04 4.97 -13.61
CA CYS A 206 2.23 4.54 -12.47
C CYS A 206 1.45 3.27 -12.78
N VAL A 207 1.43 2.36 -11.81
CA VAL A 207 0.62 1.14 -11.81
C VAL A 207 -0.26 1.15 -10.56
N ILE A 208 -1.56 0.85 -10.71
CA ILE A 208 -2.46 0.71 -9.56
C ILE A 208 -2.65 -0.77 -9.25
N VAL A 209 -2.43 -1.14 -7.99
CA VAL A 209 -2.87 -2.42 -7.44
C VAL A 209 -4.18 -2.21 -6.67
N ARG A 210 -5.20 -3.02 -6.97
CA ARG A 210 -6.53 -2.93 -6.36
C ARG A 210 -6.72 -4.08 -5.35
N PRO A 211 -6.60 -3.84 -4.03
CA PRO A 211 -6.81 -4.87 -3.03
C PRO A 211 -8.19 -5.53 -3.13
N ARG A 212 -9.20 -4.75 -3.54
CA ARG A 212 -10.59 -5.22 -3.71
C ARG A 212 -10.67 -6.47 -4.59
N ASP A 213 -9.89 -6.51 -5.66
CA ASP A 213 -9.91 -7.63 -6.61
C ASP A 213 -9.38 -8.92 -5.97
N ALA A 214 -8.59 -8.82 -4.90
CA ALA A 214 -8.03 -9.97 -4.19
C ALA A 214 -8.97 -10.59 -3.15
N PHE A 215 -9.91 -9.81 -2.61
CA PHE A 215 -10.70 -10.24 -1.45
C PHE A 215 -12.22 -10.11 -1.63
N CYS A 216 -12.67 -9.56 -2.75
CA CYS A 216 -14.07 -9.33 -3.02
C CYS A 216 -14.52 -10.03 -4.32
N SER A 217 -15.72 -10.59 -4.30
CA SER A 217 -16.38 -11.17 -5.47
C SER A 217 -17.83 -10.73 -5.48
N ASN A 218 -18.33 -10.28 -6.64
CA ASN A 218 -19.71 -9.78 -6.81
C ASN A 218 -20.09 -8.70 -5.79
N GLY A 219 -19.16 -7.79 -5.49
CA GLY A 219 -19.37 -6.70 -4.53
C GLY A 219 -19.34 -7.11 -3.05
N ILE A 220 -19.12 -8.39 -2.74
CA ILE A 220 -19.04 -8.91 -1.38
C ILE A 220 -17.58 -9.21 -1.05
N CYS A 221 -17.07 -8.61 0.02
CA CYS A 221 -15.71 -8.83 0.53
C CYS A 221 -15.76 -9.76 1.73
N ASP A 222 -14.93 -10.81 1.74
CA ASP A 222 -14.84 -11.76 2.85
C ASP A 222 -13.54 -11.55 3.62
N PRO A 223 -13.58 -11.28 4.94
CA PRO A 223 -12.36 -11.22 5.75
C PRO A 223 -11.76 -12.61 6.06
N ILE A 224 -12.42 -13.70 5.65
CA ILE A 224 -12.04 -15.09 5.94
C ILE A 224 -11.83 -15.85 4.64
N ASP A 225 -10.75 -16.61 4.57
CA ASP A 225 -10.50 -17.57 3.50
C ASP A 225 -11.46 -18.76 3.64
N ARG A 226 -12.28 -19.04 2.62
CA ARG A 226 -13.28 -20.11 2.68
C ARG A 226 -12.67 -21.52 2.68
N LYS A 227 -11.55 -21.71 1.99
CA LYS A 227 -10.90 -23.03 1.88
C LYS A 227 -10.32 -23.47 3.21
N TYR A 228 -9.75 -22.54 3.98
CA TYR A 228 -9.09 -22.86 5.25
C TYR A 228 -9.87 -22.40 6.48
N ASN A 229 -10.95 -21.64 6.30
CA ASN A 229 -11.72 -21.00 7.37
C ASN A 229 -10.85 -20.18 8.33
N LEU A 230 -9.88 -19.45 7.78
CA LEU A 230 -8.89 -18.69 8.53
C LEU A 230 -8.96 -17.19 8.17
N PRO A 231 -8.71 -16.30 9.15
CA PRO A 231 -8.77 -14.86 8.91
C PRO A 231 -7.67 -14.40 7.95
N MET A 232 -8.04 -13.62 6.95
CA MET A 232 -7.12 -12.96 6.01
C MET A 232 -6.63 -11.60 6.51
N PHE A 233 -7.31 -11.05 7.52
CA PHE A 233 -7.01 -9.75 8.11
C PHE A 233 -6.83 -9.90 9.63
N ARG A 234 -5.95 -9.09 10.22
CA ARG A 234 -5.67 -9.05 11.66
C ARG A 234 -6.77 -8.34 12.43
N ASP A 235 -7.21 -7.23 11.87
CA ASP A 235 -8.19 -6.31 12.43
C ASP A 235 -9.13 -5.86 11.30
N SER A 236 -9.73 -4.68 11.39
CA SER A 236 -10.69 -4.22 10.38
C SER A 236 -10.09 -3.90 9.01
N GLY A 237 -8.76 -3.90 8.81
CA GLY A 237 -8.18 -3.59 7.49
C GLY A 237 -6.74 -4.02 7.24
N HIS A 238 -5.99 -4.48 8.25
CA HIS A 238 -4.61 -4.93 8.04
C HIS A 238 -4.55 -6.39 7.58
N VAL A 239 -4.09 -6.62 6.34
CA VAL A 239 -3.88 -7.95 5.77
C VAL A 239 -2.81 -8.73 6.56
N GLN A 240 -3.03 -10.03 6.78
CA GLN A 240 -2.09 -10.90 7.47
C GLN A 240 -2.11 -12.33 6.94
N GLY A 241 -1.06 -13.11 7.23
CA GLY A 241 -1.07 -14.57 7.03
C GLY A 241 -1.54 -14.99 5.64
N LEU A 242 -2.66 -15.72 5.58
CA LEU A 242 -3.27 -16.17 4.32
C LEU A 242 -3.71 -15.00 3.43
N GLY A 243 -4.15 -13.88 3.98
CA GLY A 243 -4.53 -12.72 3.18
C GLY A 243 -3.38 -12.19 2.33
N ARG A 244 -2.13 -12.31 2.81
CA ARG A 244 -0.94 -11.97 2.00
C ARG A 244 -0.77 -12.90 0.81
N ARG A 245 -1.16 -14.17 0.94
CA ARG A 245 -1.11 -15.15 -0.17
C ARG A 245 -2.15 -14.82 -1.23
N HIS A 246 -3.35 -14.42 -0.83
CA HIS A 246 -4.37 -13.91 -1.76
C HIS A 246 -3.95 -12.63 -2.44
N TYR A 247 -3.25 -11.75 -1.71
CA TYR A 247 -2.85 -10.47 -2.29
C TYR A 247 -1.65 -10.59 -3.23
N LYS A 248 -0.74 -11.53 -2.97
CA LYS A 248 0.51 -11.68 -3.73
C LYS A 248 0.35 -11.73 -5.26
N PRO A 249 -0.59 -12.49 -5.86
CA PRO A 249 -0.77 -12.49 -7.31
C PRO A 249 -1.04 -11.11 -7.92
N PHE A 250 -1.76 -10.24 -7.20
CA PHE A 250 -2.06 -8.89 -7.66
C PHE A 250 -0.85 -7.97 -7.57
N ILE A 251 -0.06 -8.12 -6.51
CA ILE A 251 1.23 -7.46 -6.35
C ILE A 251 2.20 -7.93 -7.44
N ASP A 252 2.25 -9.23 -7.73
CA ASP A 252 3.12 -9.81 -8.76
C ASP A 252 2.76 -9.29 -10.15
N LYS A 253 1.46 -9.17 -10.44
CA LYS A 253 0.96 -8.56 -11.67
C LYS A 253 1.38 -7.09 -11.75
N ALA A 254 1.22 -6.31 -10.68
CA ALA A 254 1.61 -4.90 -10.65
C ALA A 254 3.13 -4.72 -10.84
N ILE A 255 3.95 -5.58 -10.23
CA ILE A 255 5.40 -5.56 -10.44
C ILE A 255 5.72 -5.89 -11.90
N SER A 256 5.07 -6.89 -12.49
CA SER A 256 5.32 -7.24 -13.90
C SER A 256 5.02 -6.06 -14.83
N GLN A 257 3.88 -5.38 -14.63
CA GLN A 257 3.54 -4.16 -15.38
C GLN A 257 4.57 -3.03 -15.18
N ALA A 258 5.07 -2.86 -13.96
CA ALA A 258 6.13 -1.89 -13.68
C ALA A 258 7.44 -2.25 -14.40
N LEU A 259 7.78 -3.53 -14.52
CA LEU A 259 8.95 -3.98 -15.27
C LEU A 259 8.79 -3.74 -16.77
N ASP A 260 7.60 -3.94 -17.32
CA ASP A 260 7.31 -3.63 -18.73
C ASP A 260 7.51 -2.13 -19.01
N ILE A 261 7.06 -1.26 -18.10
CA ILE A 261 7.29 0.19 -18.17
C ILE A 261 8.80 0.49 -18.18
N ILE A 262 9.55 -0.11 -17.26
CA ILE A 262 11.00 0.10 -17.14
C ILE A 262 11.73 -0.35 -18.42
N GLY A 263 11.42 -1.54 -18.93
CA GLY A 263 12.05 -2.08 -20.14
C GLY A 263 11.73 -1.28 -21.41
N ASN A 264 10.51 -0.74 -21.52
CA ASN A 264 10.12 0.08 -22.67
C ASN A 264 10.75 1.48 -22.65
N SER A 265 11.05 2.03 -21.46
CA SER A 265 11.70 3.35 -21.34
C SER A 265 13.15 3.37 -21.79
N SER A 266 13.86 2.23 -21.73
CA SER A 266 15.25 2.12 -22.20
C SER A 266 15.42 2.14 -23.72
N HIS A 267 14.34 2.07 -24.50
CA HIS A 267 14.39 2.07 -25.97
C HIS A 267 14.14 3.44 -26.60
N THR A 268 13.81 4.47 -25.81
CA THR A 268 13.47 5.81 -26.32
C THR A 268 14.60 6.84 -26.19
N ASP A 269 15.73 6.49 -25.56
CA ASP A 269 16.85 7.40 -25.32
C ASP A 269 18.04 7.20 -26.30
N GLU A 270 17.87 6.39 -27.35
CA GLU A 270 18.84 6.21 -28.44
C GLU A 270 18.39 6.90 -29.75
N HIS A 271 18.13 8.21 -29.74
CA HIS A 271 18.01 9.03 -30.96
C HIS A 271 18.52 10.46 -30.76
#